data_AF-A0A9W8QN35-F1
#
_entry.id   AF-A0A9W8QN35-F1
#
_cell.length_a   1.000
_cell.length_b   1.000
_cell.length_c   1.000
_cell.angle_alpha   90.00
_cell.angle_beta   90.00
_cell.angle_gamma   90.00
#
_symmetry.space_group_name_H-M   'P 1'
#
loop_
_entity.id
_entity.type
_entity.pdbx_description
1 polymer ?
#
loop_
_entity_poly.entity_id
_entity_poly.type
_entity_poly.pdbx_seq_one_letter_code
_entity_poly.pdbx_strand_id
1 'polypeptide(L)'
;MSAYFSHLNASATSGSRKLAFDKYRRHRDLATRFFDSMSMSPRGVHGEAIVCGVHLALLEALANNMQSCQSYLRGVSGFLAKEESFLAPTLEFLRLNQPNGNLKDFCINYETSLDPYNATPSPLPSSMESTAAVFFTATFVWNDILCAAAEIRIPDAEAKYRLLLAEDAFSSVLREVTGCASAINYPTVLSASEILSTDLARLKQP
;
A
#
# COMPACT_ATOMS: atom_id res chain seq x y z
N MET A 1 -5.56 -15.50 13.40
CA MET A 1 -4.20 -16.04 13.10
C MET A 1 -4.16 -16.52 11.66
N SER A 2 -3.15 -16.12 10.87
CA SER A 2 -3.06 -16.49 9.43
C SER A 2 -2.62 -17.95 9.24
N ALA A 3 -2.98 -18.56 8.10
CA ALA A 3 -2.56 -19.92 7.75
C ALA A 3 -1.02 -20.08 7.73
N TYR A 4 -0.29 -19.01 7.42
CA TYR A 4 1.17 -18.97 7.49
C TYR A 4 1.67 -19.08 8.93
N PHE A 5 1.12 -18.31 9.88
CA PHE A 5 1.46 -18.43 11.29
C PHE A 5 1.04 -19.80 11.86
N SER A 6 -0.07 -20.37 11.42
CA SER A 6 -0.44 -21.74 11.77
C SER A 6 0.55 -22.77 11.26
N HIS A 7 1.18 -22.57 10.10
CA HIS A 7 2.26 -23.41 9.60
C HIS A 7 3.53 -23.26 10.45
N LEU A 8 3.95 -22.03 10.76
CA LEU A 8 5.12 -21.76 11.59
C LEU A 8 4.97 -22.34 13.01
N ASN A 9 3.77 -22.27 13.58
CA ASN A 9 3.47 -22.72 14.94
C ASN A 9 2.97 -24.17 15.02
N ALA A 10 2.85 -24.88 13.90
CA ALA A 10 2.40 -26.27 13.91
C ALA A 10 3.43 -27.16 14.63
N SER A 11 2.92 -28.00 15.55
CA SER A 11 3.73 -29.00 16.25
C SER A 11 4.52 -29.86 15.25
N ALA A 12 5.67 -30.39 15.66
CA ALA A 12 6.57 -31.16 14.78
C ALA A 12 5.96 -32.46 14.23
N THR A 13 4.69 -32.75 14.52
CA THR A 13 3.94 -33.84 13.88
C THR A 13 3.81 -33.57 12.39
N SER A 14 4.46 -34.40 11.57
CA SER A 14 4.62 -34.19 10.12
C SER A 14 3.30 -33.95 9.37
N GLY A 15 2.20 -34.56 9.83
CA GLY A 15 0.87 -34.41 9.23
C GLY A 15 0.23 -33.03 9.42
N SER A 16 0.33 -32.43 10.60
CA SER A 16 -0.31 -31.14 10.91
C SER A 16 0.39 -29.98 10.20
N ARG A 17 1.72 -30.00 10.18
CA ARG A 17 2.55 -29.00 9.49
C ARG A 17 2.34 -29.05 7.96
N LYS A 18 2.25 -30.25 7.38
CA LYS A 18 2.00 -30.42 5.94
C LYS A 18 0.62 -29.87 5.55
N LEU A 19 -0.42 -30.18 6.32
CA LEU A 19 -1.77 -29.69 6.05
C LEU A 19 -1.87 -28.15 6.17
N ALA A 20 -1.21 -27.56 7.17
CA ALA A 20 -1.14 -26.11 7.33
C ALA A 20 -0.40 -25.44 6.15
N PHE A 21 0.71 -26.05 5.69
CA PHE A 21 1.46 -25.57 4.54
C PHE A 21 0.63 -25.66 3.24
N ASP A 22 -0.02 -26.80 2.98
CA ASP A 22 -0.86 -26.97 1.79
C ASP A 22 -2.03 -25.96 1.76
N LYS A 23 -2.62 -25.66 2.93
CA LYS A 23 -3.66 -24.64 3.07
C LYS A 23 -3.11 -23.23 2.78
N TYR A 24 -1.97 -22.88 3.36
CA TYR A 24 -1.28 -21.62 3.07
C TYR A 24 -1.01 -21.47 1.58
N ARG A 25 -0.40 -22.49 0.94
CA ARG A 25 -0.07 -22.47 -0.49
C ARG A 25 -1.32 -22.24 -1.35
N ARG A 26 -2.41 -22.96 -1.08
CA ARG A 26 -3.69 -22.77 -1.80
C ARG A 26 -4.22 -21.34 -1.68
N HIS A 27 -4.24 -20.76 -0.48
CA HIS A 27 -4.73 -19.39 -0.30
C HIS A 27 -3.83 -18.35 -0.97
N ARG A 28 -2.51 -18.53 -0.89
CA ARG A 28 -1.54 -17.67 -1.58
C ARG A 28 -1.72 -17.72 -3.09
N ASP A 29 -1.84 -18.93 -3.66
CA ASP A 29 -2.02 -19.10 -5.11
C ASP A 29 -3.34 -18.48 -5.60
N LEU A 30 -4.41 -18.57 -4.81
CA LEU A 30 -5.68 -17.90 -5.09
C LEU A 30 -5.54 -16.37 -5.05
N ALA A 31 -4.91 -15.82 -4.00
CA ALA A 31 -4.69 -14.39 -3.88
C ALA A 31 -3.81 -13.84 -5.02
N THR A 32 -2.81 -14.60 -5.45
CA THR A 32 -1.94 -14.26 -6.59
C THR A 32 -2.75 -14.12 -7.88
N ARG A 33 -3.55 -15.15 -8.22
CA ARG A 33 -4.40 -15.12 -9.42
C ARG A 33 -5.40 -13.96 -9.39
N PHE A 34 -5.94 -13.68 -8.20
CA PHE A 34 -6.87 -12.57 -8.02
C PHE A 34 -6.17 -11.23 -8.26
N PHE A 35 -4.98 -11.03 -7.68
CA PHE A 35 -4.16 -9.83 -7.91
C PHE A 35 -3.81 -9.64 -9.39
N ASP A 36 -3.38 -10.70 -10.07
CA ASP A 36 -3.09 -10.64 -11.50
C ASP A 36 -4.31 -10.25 -12.32
N SER A 37 -5.50 -10.76 -11.96
CA SER A 37 -6.75 -10.44 -12.64
C SER A 37 -7.25 -9.00 -12.40
N MET A 38 -6.93 -8.40 -11.25
CA MET A 38 -7.31 -7.02 -10.93
C MET A 38 -6.63 -6.00 -11.86
N SER A 39 -5.46 -6.34 -12.42
CA SER A 39 -4.77 -5.47 -13.39
C SER A 39 -5.57 -5.26 -14.69
N MET A 40 -6.60 -6.08 -14.93
CA MET A 40 -7.39 -6.12 -16.17
C MET A 40 -8.84 -5.59 -15.99
N SER A 41 -9.29 -5.31 -14.76
CA SER A 41 -10.70 -4.95 -14.51
C SER A 41 -10.86 -3.52 -13.97
N PRO A 42 -11.61 -2.62 -14.65
CA PRO A 42 -11.89 -1.27 -14.18
C PRO A 42 -12.99 -1.21 -13.10
N ARG A 43 -13.46 -2.35 -12.57
CA ARG A 43 -14.56 -2.46 -11.59
C ARG A 43 -14.12 -3.07 -10.25
N GLY A 44 -12.87 -2.85 -9.84
CA GLY A 44 -12.34 -3.37 -8.57
C GLY A 44 -12.91 -2.64 -7.35
N VAL A 45 -12.92 -3.31 -6.19
CA VAL A 45 -13.25 -2.65 -4.91
C VAL A 45 -12.15 -1.63 -4.58
N HIS A 46 -12.54 -0.50 -3.98
CA HIS A 46 -11.62 0.59 -3.64
C HIS A 46 -10.42 0.08 -2.83
N GLY A 47 -9.23 0.20 -3.41
CA GLY A 47 -7.96 -0.14 -2.74
C GLY A 47 -7.65 -1.62 -2.63
N GLU A 48 -8.50 -2.48 -3.19
CA GLU A 48 -8.35 -3.92 -3.13
C GLU A 48 -7.03 -4.40 -3.75
N ALA A 49 -6.64 -3.82 -4.89
CA ALA A 49 -5.38 -4.13 -5.54
C ALA A 49 -4.18 -3.79 -4.62
N ILE A 50 -4.20 -2.63 -3.97
CA ILE A 50 -3.12 -2.23 -3.05
C ILE A 50 -3.10 -3.13 -1.83
N VAL A 51 -4.25 -3.33 -1.18
CA VAL A 51 -4.36 -4.19 0.01
C VAL A 51 -3.88 -5.60 -0.30
N CYS A 52 -4.32 -6.18 -1.41
CA CYS A 52 -3.94 -7.52 -1.82
C CYS A 52 -2.45 -7.62 -2.17
N GLY A 53 -1.94 -6.69 -2.99
CA GLY A 53 -0.54 -6.69 -3.42
C GLY A 53 0.43 -6.48 -2.26
N VAL A 54 0.12 -5.60 -1.31
CA VAL A 54 0.94 -5.38 -0.11
C VAL A 54 0.95 -6.62 0.78
N HIS A 55 -0.21 -7.27 0.98
CA HIS A 55 -0.25 -8.52 1.76
C HIS A 55 0.54 -9.64 1.10
N LEU A 56 0.44 -9.79 -0.23
CA LEU A 56 1.25 -10.76 -0.97
C LEU A 56 2.74 -10.46 -0.82
N ALA A 57 3.15 -9.20 -0.97
CA ALA A 57 4.53 -8.79 -0.78
C ALA A 57 5.05 -9.13 0.64
N LEU A 58 4.26 -8.82 1.67
CA LEU A 58 4.61 -9.15 3.07
C LEU A 58 4.72 -10.67 3.27
N LEU A 59 3.81 -11.46 2.71
CA LEU A 59 3.86 -12.92 2.81
C LEU A 59 5.11 -13.51 2.11
N GLU A 60 5.49 -12.98 0.95
CA GLU A 60 6.71 -13.41 0.25
C GLU A 60 7.97 -12.97 0.98
N ALA A 61 8.00 -11.76 1.55
CA ALA A 61 9.10 -11.29 2.38
C ALA A 61 9.28 -12.19 3.62
N LEU A 62 8.19 -12.55 4.30
CA LEU A 62 8.22 -13.49 5.43
C LEU A 62 8.72 -14.88 5.02
N ALA A 63 8.46 -15.30 3.78
CA ALA A 63 8.96 -16.55 3.21
C ALA A 63 10.39 -16.42 2.63
N ASN A 64 11.05 -15.28 2.81
CA ASN A 64 12.37 -14.94 2.26
C ASN A 64 12.45 -14.97 0.71
N ASN A 65 11.32 -14.76 0.04
CA ASN A 65 11.21 -14.68 -1.41
C ASN A 65 11.17 -13.21 -1.86
N MET A 66 12.32 -12.54 -1.76
CA MET A 66 12.42 -11.10 -2.05
C MET A 66 12.13 -10.75 -3.52
N GLN A 67 12.40 -11.67 -4.46
CA GLN A 67 12.10 -11.45 -5.88
C GLN A 67 10.59 -11.31 -6.11
N SER A 68 9.78 -12.23 -5.58
CA SER A 68 8.32 -12.14 -5.68
C SER A 68 7.78 -10.95 -4.89
N CYS A 69 8.32 -10.67 -3.70
CA CYS A 69 7.98 -9.47 -2.93
C CYS A 69 8.12 -8.18 -3.77
N GLN A 70 9.29 -7.97 -4.38
CA GLN A 70 9.55 -6.81 -5.23
C GLN A 70 8.64 -6.77 -6.47
N SER A 71 8.28 -7.92 -7.04
CA SER A 71 7.34 -8.00 -8.15
C SER A 71 5.96 -7.50 -7.76
N TYR A 72 5.44 -7.91 -6.60
CA TYR A 72 4.14 -7.45 -6.11
C TYR A 72 4.16 -5.96 -5.75
N LEU A 73 5.23 -5.47 -5.11
CA LEU A 73 5.39 -4.04 -4.83
C LEU A 73 5.41 -3.20 -6.12
N ARG A 74 6.11 -3.65 -7.16
CA ARG A 74 6.06 -2.99 -8.49
C ARG A 74 4.66 -3.00 -9.09
N GLY A 75 3.92 -4.10 -8.93
CA GLY A 75 2.52 -4.18 -9.33
C GLY A 75 1.66 -3.10 -8.64
N VAL A 76 1.77 -2.99 -7.31
CA VAL A 76 1.08 -1.97 -6.51
C VAL A 76 1.47 -0.55 -6.93
N SER A 77 2.76 -0.29 -7.17
CA SER A 77 3.25 0.97 -7.70
C SER A 77 2.57 1.33 -9.03
N GLY A 78 2.42 0.35 -9.93
CA GLY A 78 1.71 0.52 -11.20
C GLY A 78 0.23 0.89 -11.03
N PHE A 79 -0.46 0.35 -10.02
CA PHE A 79 -1.84 0.74 -9.71
C PHE A 79 -1.91 2.18 -9.20
N LEU A 80 -1.08 2.52 -8.21
CA LEU A 80 -0.98 3.88 -7.69
C LEU A 80 -0.61 4.88 -8.78
N ALA A 81 0.22 4.50 -9.74
CA ALA A 81 0.62 5.35 -10.86
C ALA A 81 -0.53 5.65 -11.84
N LYS A 82 -1.46 4.71 -12.05
CA LYS A 82 -2.57 4.85 -13.01
C LYS A 82 -3.77 5.60 -12.44
N GLU A 83 -3.95 5.58 -11.13
CA GLU A 83 -5.16 6.07 -10.49
C GLU A 83 -4.89 7.40 -9.78
N GLU A 84 -5.09 8.51 -10.51
CA GLU A 84 -4.75 9.87 -10.03
C GLU A 84 -5.57 10.32 -8.83
N SER A 85 -6.80 9.83 -8.67
CA SER A 85 -7.73 10.20 -7.60
C SER A 85 -7.86 9.14 -6.51
N PHE A 86 -7.04 8.08 -6.52
CA PHE A 86 -7.26 6.88 -5.70
C PHE A 86 -7.45 7.19 -4.21
N LEU A 87 -6.62 8.07 -3.63
CA LEU A 87 -6.73 8.42 -2.21
C LEU A 87 -7.52 9.69 -1.94
N ALA A 88 -7.96 10.45 -2.95
CA ALA A 88 -8.60 11.75 -2.70
C ALA A 88 -9.87 11.65 -1.84
N PRO A 89 -10.84 10.74 -2.11
CA PRO A 89 -12.02 10.58 -1.25
C PRO A 89 -11.65 10.07 0.15
N THR A 90 -10.60 9.26 0.23
CA THR A 90 -10.14 8.61 1.46
C THR A 90 -9.41 9.58 2.39
N LEU A 91 -8.62 10.49 1.83
CA LEU A 91 -7.91 11.53 2.56
C LEU A 91 -8.87 12.63 3.01
N GLU A 92 -9.89 12.95 2.21
CA GLU A 92 -10.97 13.83 2.61
C GLU A 92 -11.73 13.26 3.82
N PHE A 93 -12.06 11.97 3.80
CA PHE A 93 -12.63 11.27 4.96
C PHE A 93 -11.73 11.37 6.22
N LEU A 94 -10.41 11.17 6.09
CA LEU A 94 -9.50 11.27 7.23
C LEU A 94 -9.37 12.70 7.77
N ARG A 95 -9.37 13.72 6.91
CA ARG A 95 -9.38 15.14 7.32
C ARG A 95 -10.62 15.45 8.16
N LEU A 96 -11.78 14.94 7.77
CA LEU A 96 -13.06 15.18 8.45
C LEU A 96 -13.20 14.42 9.78
N ASN A 97 -12.48 13.31 9.95
CA ASN A 97 -12.49 12.51 11.18
C ASN A 97 -11.35 12.88 12.16
N GLN A 98 -10.54 13.89 11.86
CA GLN A 98 -9.71 14.52 12.89
C GLN A 98 -10.62 15.14 13.96
N PRO A 99 -10.18 15.20 15.24
CA PRO A 99 -11.05 15.49 16.40
C PRO A 99 -11.82 16.82 16.38
N ASN A 100 -11.64 17.66 15.36
CA ASN A 100 -12.32 18.94 15.16
C ASN A 100 -13.34 18.95 14.00
N GLY A 101 -13.50 17.85 13.23
CA GLY A 101 -14.34 17.81 12.03
C GLY A 101 -15.75 17.24 12.28
N ASN A 102 -16.78 17.96 11.84
CA ASN A 102 -18.18 17.53 11.90
C ASN A 102 -18.47 16.55 10.76
N LEU A 103 -18.75 15.29 11.13
CA LEU A 103 -19.05 14.13 10.26
C LEU A 103 -20.30 14.22 9.38
N LYS A 104 -21.03 15.35 9.35
CA LYS A 104 -22.37 15.42 8.74
C LYS A 104 -22.40 15.85 7.27
N ASP A 105 -21.30 16.36 6.72
CA ASP A 105 -21.29 16.95 5.36
C ASP A 105 -20.85 15.98 4.25
N PHE A 106 -20.35 14.79 4.59
CA PHE A 106 -19.78 13.86 3.61
C PHE A 106 -20.84 13.19 2.69
N CYS A 107 -22.11 13.13 3.10
CA CYS A 107 -23.15 12.52 2.30
C CYS A 107 -23.71 13.42 1.18
N ILE A 108 -23.31 14.70 1.08
CA ILE A 108 -24.03 15.68 0.25
C ILE A 108 -23.28 16.05 -1.05
N ASN A 109 -21.96 15.84 -1.15
CA ASN A 109 -21.16 16.43 -2.24
C ASN A 109 -20.69 15.47 -3.36
N TYR A 110 -21.01 14.17 -3.33
CA TYR A 110 -20.64 13.24 -4.41
C TYR A 110 -21.76 12.98 -5.44
N GLU A 111 -22.90 13.67 -5.35
CA GLU A 111 -23.89 13.70 -6.42
C GLU A 111 -23.70 14.94 -7.30
N THR A 112 -22.82 14.89 -8.31
CA THR A 112 -23.13 15.37 -9.68
C THR A 112 -21.95 15.18 -10.65
N SER A 113 -21.88 13.98 -11.23
CA SER A 113 -21.70 13.86 -12.68
C SER A 113 -22.67 12.79 -13.15
N LEU A 114 -23.92 13.21 -13.32
CA LEU A 114 -25.02 12.40 -13.83
C LEU A 114 -24.87 12.31 -15.36
N ASP A 115 -24.27 11.22 -15.82
CA ASP A 115 -24.53 10.72 -17.16
C ASP A 115 -25.67 9.66 -17.04
N PRO A 116 -26.91 9.98 -17.45
CA PRO A 116 -28.10 9.30 -16.95
C PRO A 116 -28.39 7.93 -17.58
N TYR A 117 -27.45 7.31 -18.30
CA TYR A 117 -27.80 6.15 -19.12
C TYR A 117 -27.20 4.78 -18.80
N ASN A 118 -26.05 4.57 -18.13
CA ASN A 118 -25.54 3.18 -18.00
C ASN A 118 -24.42 2.93 -16.97
N ALA A 119 -24.58 3.34 -15.71
CA ALA A 119 -23.74 2.79 -14.65
C ALA A 119 -24.55 2.63 -13.36
N THR A 120 -24.74 1.39 -12.91
CA THR A 120 -24.95 1.15 -11.47
C THR A 120 -23.81 1.84 -10.73
N PRO A 121 -24.08 2.86 -9.89
CA PRO A 121 -23.03 3.55 -9.16
C PRO A 121 -22.30 2.50 -8.31
N SER A 122 -20.97 2.46 -8.43
CA SER A 122 -20.16 1.65 -7.52
C SER A 122 -20.55 2.04 -6.10
N PRO A 123 -20.85 1.09 -5.19
CA PRO A 123 -21.16 1.42 -3.82
C PRO A 123 -20.01 2.24 -3.24
N LEU A 124 -20.35 3.35 -2.59
CA LEU A 124 -19.38 4.22 -1.93
C LEU A 124 -18.55 3.38 -0.94
N PRO A 125 -17.22 3.52 -0.90
CA PRO A 125 -16.40 2.74 0.01
C PRO A 125 -16.81 3.01 1.47
N SER A 126 -16.92 1.94 2.25
CA SER A 126 -17.16 2.02 3.67
C SER A 126 -15.98 2.69 4.39
N SER A 127 -16.24 3.20 5.60
CA SER A 127 -15.20 3.75 6.49
C SER A 127 -14.05 2.76 6.74
N MET A 128 -14.39 1.47 6.87
CA MET A 128 -13.40 0.41 7.08
C MET A 128 -12.52 0.20 5.83
N GLU A 129 -13.11 0.16 4.64
CA GLU A 129 -12.37 0.03 3.38
C GLU A 129 -11.47 1.24 3.13
N SER A 130 -12.00 2.44 3.41
CA SER A 130 -11.23 3.68 3.34
C SER A 130 -10.03 3.66 4.28
N THR A 131 -10.24 3.29 5.54
CA THR A 131 -9.17 3.20 6.55
C THR A 131 -8.11 2.17 6.14
N ALA A 132 -8.54 0.99 5.67
CA ALA A 132 -7.65 -0.05 5.20
C ALA A 132 -6.82 0.43 3.99
N ALA A 133 -7.45 1.08 3.00
CA ALA A 133 -6.77 1.60 1.83
C ALA A 133 -5.65 2.57 2.20
N VAL A 134 -5.88 3.51 3.14
CA VAL A 134 -4.81 4.43 3.58
C VAL A 134 -3.72 3.70 4.33
N PHE A 135 -4.08 2.82 5.28
CA PHE A 135 -3.10 2.07 6.06
C PHE A 135 -2.18 1.23 5.16
N PHE A 136 -2.74 0.49 4.21
CA PHE A 136 -1.96 -0.34 3.30
C PHE A 136 -1.19 0.49 2.27
N THR A 137 -1.70 1.64 1.85
CA THR A 137 -0.93 2.57 1.01
C THR A 137 0.25 3.16 1.79
N ALA A 138 0.06 3.58 3.03
CA ALA A 138 1.15 4.06 3.89
C ALA A 138 2.20 2.96 4.12
N THR A 139 1.76 1.74 4.39
CA THR A 139 2.63 0.55 4.50
C THR A 139 3.43 0.33 3.22
N PHE A 140 2.77 0.39 2.06
CA PHE A 140 3.41 0.28 0.76
C PHE A 140 4.47 1.35 0.53
N VAL A 141 4.09 2.62 0.67
CA VAL A 141 4.98 3.78 0.45
C VAL A 141 6.24 3.64 1.31
N TRP A 142 6.08 3.28 2.59
CA TRP A 142 7.22 3.05 3.46
C TRP A 142 8.14 1.93 2.98
N ASN A 143 7.57 0.77 2.62
CA ASN A 143 8.35 -0.37 2.14
C ASN A 143 9.08 -0.04 0.83
N ASP A 144 8.42 0.62 -0.11
CA ASP A 144 9.03 0.97 -1.39
C ASP A 144 10.17 1.98 -1.22
N ILE A 145 10.02 2.98 -0.32
CA ILE A 145 11.10 3.90 0.04
C ILE A 145 12.28 3.15 0.66
N LEU A 146 12.03 2.24 1.61
CA LEU A 146 13.10 1.45 2.24
C LEU A 146 13.83 0.55 1.23
N CYS A 147 13.09 -0.13 0.36
CA CYS A 147 13.67 -0.96 -0.70
C CYS A 147 14.51 -0.11 -1.67
N ALA A 148 13.99 1.02 -2.13
CA ALA A 148 14.70 1.92 -3.02
C ALA A 148 15.97 2.49 -2.34
N ALA A 149 15.89 2.87 -1.07
CA ALA A 149 17.03 3.35 -0.30
C ALA A 149 18.13 2.27 -0.16
N ALA A 150 17.74 1.02 0.12
CA ALA A 150 18.68 -0.10 0.20
C ALA A 150 19.38 -0.38 -1.14
N GLU A 151 18.71 -0.10 -2.26
CA GLU A 151 19.23 -0.21 -3.62
C GLU A 151 19.93 1.06 -4.12
N ILE A 152 20.00 2.12 -3.30
CA ILE A 152 20.54 3.43 -3.66
C ILE A 152 19.84 3.98 -4.92
N ARG A 153 18.52 3.89 -4.93
CA ARG A 153 17.64 4.22 -6.04
C ARG A 153 16.54 5.17 -5.59
N ILE A 154 16.03 5.97 -6.52
CA ILE A 154 14.81 6.75 -6.32
C ILE A 154 13.60 5.84 -6.60
N PRO A 155 12.57 5.81 -5.73
CA PRO A 155 11.35 5.05 -5.99
C PRO A 155 10.64 5.49 -7.27
N ASP A 156 10.05 4.54 -8.00
CA ASP A 156 9.43 4.82 -9.31
C ASP A 156 8.22 5.77 -9.21
N ALA A 157 7.51 5.74 -8.08
CA ALA A 157 6.36 6.59 -7.82
C ALA A 157 6.68 7.80 -6.91
N GLU A 158 7.94 8.24 -6.87
CA GLU A 158 8.40 9.36 -6.02
C GLU A 158 7.48 10.59 -6.09
N ALA A 159 7.14 11.04 -7.30
CA ALA A 159 6.29 12.23 -7.47
C ALA A 159 4.93 12.06 -6.77
N LYS A 160 4.34 10.87 -6.82
CA LYS A 160 3.09 10.56 -6.11
C LYS A 160 3.29 10.48 -4.61
N TYR A 161 4.41 9.92 -4.15
CA TYR A 161 4.71 9.89 -2.72
C TYR A 161 4.85 11.29 -2.15
N ARG A 162 5.48 12.23 -2.87
CA ARG A 162 5.53 13.63 -2.44
C ARG A 162 4.14 14.24 -2.33
N LEU A 163 3.25 14.00 -3.30
CA LEU A 163 1.87 14.49 -3.20
C LEU A 163 1.14 13.90 -1.98
N LEU A 164 1.26 12.59 -1.77
CA LEU A 164 0.63 11.92 -0.62
C LEU A 164 1.22 12.37 0.71
N LEU A 165 2.54 12.54 0.81
CA LEU A 165 3.18 12.98 2.04
C LEU A 165 2.82 14.44 2.35
N ALA A 166 2.50 15.28 1.35
CA ALA A 166 2.13 16.67 1.58
C ALA A 166 0.77 16.79 2.28
N GLU A 167 0.00 15.70 2.29
CA GLU A 167 -1.26 15.58 2.98
C GLU A 167 -1.06 15.22 4.45
N ASP A 168 -1.40 16.14 5.36
CA ASP A 168 -1.23 15.96 6.81
C ASP A 168 -1.91 14.70 7.34
N ALA A 169 -3.10 14.37 6.81
CA ALA A 169 -3.86 13.19 7.17
C ALA A 169 -3.11 11.90 6.80
N PHE A 170 -2.52 11.83 5.59
CA PHE A 170 -1.72 10.69 5.17
C PHE A 170 -0.43 10.59 5.97
N SER A 171 0.27 11.71 6.14
CA SER A 171 1.51 11.79 6.93
C SER A 171 1.31 11.37 8.38
N SER A 172 0.14 11.65 8.97
CA SER A 172 -0.23 11.12 10.29
C SER A 172 -0.30 9.60 10.31
N VAL A 173 -1.02 8.99 9.36
CA VAL A 173 -1.14 7.52 9.26
C VAL A 173 0.21 6.88 8.97
N LEU A 174 1.03 7.48 8.11
CA LEU A 174 2.37 6.96 7.82
C LEU A 174 3.28 6.97 9.06
N ARG A 175 3.24 8.01 9.88
CA ARG A 175 3.99 8.04 11.16
C ARG A 175 3.52 6.95 12.12
N GLU A 176 2.21 6.70 12.17
CA GLU A 176 1.65 5.62 12.98
C GLU A 176 2.13 4.24 12.49
N VAL A 177 2.05 3.99 11.18
CA VAL A 177 2.48 2.73 10.54
C VAL A 177 3.98 2.47 10.75
N THR A 178 4.82 3.50 10.64
CA THR A 178 6.27 3.37 10.76
C THR A 178 6.78 3.39 12.20
N GLY A 179 5.94 3.77 13.18
CA GLY A 179 6.35 4.01 14.57
C GLY A 179 7.35 5.16 14.71
N CYS A 180 7.60 5.93 13.64
CA CYS A 180 8.55 7.02 13.62
C CYS A 180 7.86 8.32 14.01
N ALA A 181 7.75 8.58 15.31
CA ALA A 181 7.12 9.78 15.86
C ALA A 181 7.86 11.10 15.50
N SER A 182 9.12 11.03 15.05
CA SER A 182 9.97 12.22 14.81
C SER A 182 10.94 12.12 13.62
N ALA A 183 11.01 10.98 12.92
CA ALA A 183 12.03 10.75 11.88
C ALA A 183 11.59 11.12 10.46
N ILE A 184 10.28 11.22 10.22
CA ILE A 184 9.75 11.67 8.92
C ILE A 184 9.68 13.19 8.93
N ASN A 185 10.84 13.84 9.07
CA ASN A 185 10.98 15.19 8.55
C ASN A 185 11.15 15.03 7.04
N TYR A 186 10.27 15.65 6.29
CA TYR A 186 10.31 15.76 4.82
C TYR A 186 11.72 15.94 4.22
N PRO A 187 12.62 16.76 4.81
CA PRO A 187 13.98 16.89 4.30
C PRO A 187 14.87 15.66 4.55
N THR A 188 14.55 14.74 5.46
CA THR A 188 15.43 13.60 5.81
C THR A 188 15.23 12.39 4.89
N VAL A 189 14.01 12.17 4.39
CA VAL A 189 13.75 11.11 3.39
C VAL A 189 14.35 11.49 2.03
N LEU A 190 14.41 12.79 1.74
CA LEU A 190 15.13 13.35 0.58
C LEU A 190 16.62 13.53 0.86
N SER A 191 17.06 13.81 2.10
CA SER A 191 18.49 13.87 2.39
C SER A 191 19.15 12.50 2.29
N ALA A 192 18.45 11.40 2.58
CA ALA A 192 19.01 10.07 2.32
C ALA A 192 19.30 9.85 0.83
N SER A 193 18.42 10.31 -0.08
CA SER A 193 18.65 10.21 -1.53
C SER A 193 19.63 11.27 -2.05
N GLU A 194 19.66 12.48 -1.49
CA GLU A 194 20.63 13.54 -1.82
C GLU A 194 22.04 13.25 -1.29
N ILE A 195 22.18 12.73 -0.07
CA ILE A 195 23.46 12.31 0.52
C ILE A 195 24.04 11.16 -0.31
N LEU A 196 23.23 10.17 -0.67
CA LEU A 196 23.65 9.05 -1.53
C LEU A 196 23.98 9.50 -2.97
N SER A 197 23.26 10.47 -3.54
CA SER A 197 23.55 11.04 -4.86
C SER A 197 24.84 11.88 -4.85
N THR A 198 25.12 12.59 -3.77
CA THR A 198 26.34 13.39 -3.59
C THR A 198 27.58 12.50 -3.40
N ASP A 199 27.45 11.39 -2.68
CA ASP A 199 28.53 10.42 -2.49
C ASP A 199 28.80 9.57 -3.76
N LEU A 200 27.76 9.25 -4.55
CA LEU A 200 27.91 8.62 -5.87
C LEU A 200 28.55 9.54 -6.91
N ALA A 201 28.32 10.86 -6.84
CA ALA A 201 28.98 11.84 -7.70
C ALA A 201 30.47 12.01 -7.33
N ARG A 202 30.83 11.86 -6.05
CA ARG A 202 32.23 11.88 -5.58
C ARG A 202 33.01 10.61 -5.95
N LEU A 203 32.35 9.46 -6.03
CA LEU A 203 32.96 8.19 -6.47
C LEU A 203 33.15 8.07 -7.99
N LYS A 204 32.65 9.03 -8.79
CA LYS A 204 32.74 9.04 -10.26
C LYS A 204 33.66 10.14 -10.82
N GLN A 205 34.39 10.87 -9.98
CA GLN A 205 35.46 11.75 -10.47
C GLN A 205 36.80 10.97 -10.42
N PRO A 206 37.53 10.87 -11.55
CA PRO A 206 38.79 10.14 -11.64
C PRO A 206 39.91 10.74 -10.80
#